data_AF-A0A227J3E3-F1
#
_entry.id   AF-A0A227J3E3-F1
#
_cell.length_a   1.000
_cell.length_b   1.000
_cell.length_c   1.000
_cell.angle_alpha   90.00
_cell.angle_beta   90.00
_cell.angle_gamma   90.00
#
_symmetry.space_group_name_H-M   'P 1'
#
loop_
_entity.id
_entity.type
_entity.pdbx_description
1 polymer ?
#
loop_
_entity_poly.entity_id
_entity_poly.type
_entity_poly.pdbx_seq_one_letter_code
_entity_poly.pdbx_strand_id
1 'polypeptide(L)' 'MLAHLSVNNFAIVKSLQLELSKGMTTITGETGAGKSI' A
#
# COMPACT_ATOMS: atom_id res chain seq x y z
N MET A 1 -9.95 2.12 -12.92
CA MET A 1 -9.83 1.45 -11.61
C MET A 1 -8.35 1.34 -11.29
N LEU A 2 -7.94 1.53 -10.04
CA LEU A 2 -6.53 1.39 -9.65
C LEU A 2 -6.12 -0.09 -9.82
N ALA A 3 -5.07 -0.35 -10.60
CA ALA A 3 -4.61 -1.70 -10.93
C ALA A 3 -3.23 -2.00 -10.32
N HIS A 4 -2.40 -0.97 -10.13
CA HIS A 4 -1.07 -1.09 -9.56
C HIS A 4 -0.78 0.11 -8.67
N LEU A 5 -0.11 -0.13 -7.54
CA LEU A 5 0.38 0.90 -6.63
C LEU A 5 1.88 0.68 -6.38
N SER A 6 2.71 1.68 -6.66
CA SER A 6 4.13 1.68 -6.30
C SER A 6 4.45 2.89 -5.42
N VAL A 7 5.13 2.63 -4.31
CA VAL A 7 5.51 3.63 -3.32
C VAL A 7 7.00 3.49 -3.07
N ASN A 8 7.74 4.59 -3.14
CA ASN A 8 9.18 4.63 -2.91
C ASN A 8 9.52 5.79 -1.99
N ASN A 9 10.23 5.51 -0.89
CA ASN A 9 10.69 6.49 0.09
C ASN A 9 9.60 7.45 0.61
N PHE A 10 8.43 6.89 1.00
CA PHE A 10 7.32 7.67 1.55
C PHE A 10 6.99 7.23 2.98
N ALA A 11 6.89 8.21 3.89
CA ALA A 11 6.77 7.95 5.34
C ALA A 11 7.83 6.95 5.81
N ILE A 12 7.42 5.80 6.36
CA ILE A 12 8.32 4.72 6.79
C ILE A 12 8.55 3.65 5.71
N VAL A 13 7.89 3.75 4.55
CA VAL A 13 7.91 2.76 3.49
C VAL A 13 9.06 3.07 2.52
N LYS A 14 10.09 2.22 2.52
CA LYS A 14 11.23 2.34 1.58
C LYS A 14 10.83 1.97 0.14
N SER A 15 10.17 0.83 -0.03
CA SER A 15 9.67 0.35 -1.32
C SER A 15 8.46 -0.55 -1.10
N LEU A 16 7.40 -0.34 -1.87
CA LEU A 16 6.20 -1.17 -1.90
C LEU A 16 5.68 -1.23 -3.35
N GLN A 17 5.29 -2.44 -3.77
CA GLN A 17 4.57 -2.69 -5.01
C GLN A 17 3.38 -3.59 -4.72
N LEU A 18 2.20 -3.19 -5.20
CA LEU A 18 0.95 -3.93 -5.03
C LEU A 18 0.22 -4.01 -6.36
N GLU A 19 -0.18 -5.22 -6.73
CA GLU A 19 -1.14 -5.46 -7.81
C GLU A 19 -2.54 -5.57 -7.22
N LEU A 20 -3.46 -4.76 -7.71
CA LEU A 20 -4.82 -4.68 -7.19
C LEU A 20 -5.76 -5.46 -8.10
N SER A 21 -6.49 -6.38 -7.48
CA SER A 21 -7.56 -7.13 -8.13
C SER A 21 -8.89 -6.40 -8.03
N LYS A 22 -9.86 -6.81 -8.84
CA LYS A 22 -11.25 -6.34 -8.70
C LYS A 22 -11.80 -6.77 -7.33
N GLY A 23 -12.56 -5.87 -6.70
CA GLY A 23 -13.16 -6.11 -5.38
C GLY A 23 -12.56 -5.19 -4.31
N MET A 24 -12.83 -5.51 -3.03
CA MET A 24 -12.29 -4.78 -1.89
C MET A 24 -10.89 -5.30 -1.55
N THR A 25 -9.92 -4.39 -1.46
CA THR A 25 -8.59 -4.69 -0.91
C THR A 25 -8.47 -3.98 0.43
N THR A 26 -8.13 -4.72 1.48
CA THR A 26 -7.95 -4.18 2.85
C THR A 26 -6.51 -4.37 3.29
N ILE A 27 -5.86 -3.28 3.70
CA ILE A 27 -4.50 -3.29 4.27
C ILE A 27 -4.61 -3.09 5.79
N THR A 28 -4.04 -4.03 6.56
CA THR A 28 -4.05 -4.02 8.03
C THR A 28 -2.62 -4.00 8.60
N GLY A 29 -2.48 -3.86 9.93
CA GLY A 29 -1.18 -3.74 10.60
C GLY A 29 -1.19 -2.73 11.76
N GLU A 30 -0.06 -2.59 12.44
CA GLU A 30 0.09 -1.75 13.64
C GLU A 30 0.21 -0.25 13.35
N THR A 31 0.04 0.61 14.35
CA THR A 31 0.23 2.07 14.20
C THR A 31 1.65 2.36 13.72
N GLY A 32 1.78 3.21 12.70
CA GLY A 32 3.08 3.52 12.11
C GLY A 32 3.55 2.51 11.05
N ALA A 33 2.88 1.37 10.83
CA ALA A 33 3.25 0.37 9.82
C ALA A 33 3.09 0.83 8.35
N GLY A 34 2.81 2.11 8.10
CA GLY A 34 2.69 2.65 6.75
C GLY A 34 1.43 2.20 6.02
N LYS A 35 0.28 2.06 6.70
CA LYS A 35 -1.00 1.72 6.06
C LYS A 35 -1.71 2.91 5.42
N SER A 36 -1.34 4.13 5.81
CA SER A 36 -1.94 5.39 5.33
C SER A 36 -1.37 5.82 3.98
N ILE A 37 -1.20 4.87 3.07
CA ILE A 37 -0.71 5.09 1.69
C ILE A 37 -1.87 5.11 0.71
#